data_AF-A0A6V8MKM1-F1
#
_entry.id   AF-A0A6V8MKM1-F1
#
_cell.length_a   1.000
_cell.length_b   1.000
_cell.length_c   1.000
_cell.angle_alpha   90.00
_cell.angle_beta   90.00
_cell.angle_gamma   90.00
#
_symmetry.space_group_name_H-M   'P 1'
#
loop_
_entity.id
_entity.type
_entity.pdbx_description
1 polymer ?
#
loop_
_entity_poly.entity_id
_entity_poly.type
_entity_poly.pdbx_seq_one_letter_code
_entity_poly.pdbx_strand_id
1 'polypeptide(L)'
;MTVTNVLIRILRNYRHMGPGKFHAFVLKIVRALTDNPKIPASTWGANPNLLATFLEVGAKYDGVYHKANYGSVLDISEREILQQQLIAYLDEMVADLEAESVRNPEILIYCGFDLAKERRGNTRKKIAHAAAEATVAEHYTDNT
;
A
#
# COMPACT_ATOMS: atom_id res chain seq x y z
N MET A 1 19.21 10.75 23.61
CA MET A 1 18.93 10.26 22.24
C MET A 1 17.42 10.24 22.05
N THR A 2 16.86 11.22 21.34
CA THR A 2 15.45 11.21 20.94
C THR A 2 15.29 10.23 19.80
N VAL A 3 14.90 8.99 20.11
CA VAL A 3 14.37 8.07 19.10
C VAL A 3 13.10 8.73 18.60
N THR A 4 13.17 9.36 17.43
CA THR A 4 11.98 9.83 16.74
C THR A 4 11.24 8.56 16.33
N ASN A 5 10.27 8.18 17.14
CA ASN A 5 9.40 7.05 16.89
C ASN A 5 8.45 7.46 15.76
N VAL A 6 8.95 7.33 14.54
CA VAL A 6 8.20 7.65 13.34
C VAL A 6 7.32 6.45 13.11
N LEU A 7 6.05 6.57 13.51
CA LEU A 7 5.00 5.61 13.18
C LEU A 7 4.87 5.58 11.65
N ILE A 8 5.53 4.60 11.02
CA ILE A 8 5.32 4.27 9.62
C ILE A 8 3.88 3.77 9.53
N ARG A 9 3.05 4.48 8.75
CA ARG A 9 1.64 4.16 8.56
C ARG A 9 1.38 3.62 7.17
N ILE A 10 0.49 2.65 7.06
CA ILE A 10 0.04 2.13 5.78
C ILE A 10 -0.98 3.11 5.16
N LEU A 11 -0.79 3.41 3.88
CA LEU A 11 -1.72 4.23 3.10
C LEU A 11 -2.94 3.40 2.70
N ARG A 12 -4.12 3.94 3.00
CA ARG A 12 -5.42 3.32 2.67
C ARG A 12 -5.98 3.79 1.33
N ASN A 13 -5.09 4.04 0.36
CA ASN A 13 -5.44 4.56 -0.97
C ASN A 13 -6.36 3.60 -1.75
N TYR A 14 -6.30 2.30 -1.43
CA TYR A 14 -7.14 1.26 -2.04
C TYR A 14 -8.65 1.52 -1.86
N ARG A 15 -9.07 2.27 -0.84
CA ARG A 15 -10.48 2.67 -0.61
C ARG A 15 -11.07 3.50 -1.75
N HIS A 16 -10.22 4.17 -2.53
CA HIS A 16 -10.63 5.09 -3.60
C HIS A 16 -10.15 4.64 -4.97
N MET A 17 -9.60 3.43 -5.10
CA MET A 17 -9.12 2.92 -6.37
C MET A 17 -10.28 2.49 -7.27
N GLY A 18 -10.18 2.85 -8.55
CA GLY A 18 -11.05 2.27 -9.58
C GLY A 18 -10.76 0.77 -9.79
N PRO A 19 -11.70 0.00 -10.37
CA PRO A 19 -11.66 -1.46 -10.39
C PRO A 19 -10.37 -2.06 -10.95
N GLY A 20 -9.83 -1.55 -12.06
CA GLY A 20 -8.59 -2.09 -12.64
C GLY A 20 -7.36 -1.88 -11.75
N LYS A 21 -7.25 -0.72 -11.10
CA LYS A 21 -6.14 -0.46 -10.16
C LYS A 21 -6.32 -1.27 -8.88
N PHE A 22 -7.55 -1.41 -8.41
CA PHE A 22 -7.88 -2.21 -7.23
C PHE A 22 -7.55 -3.69 -7.46
N HIS A 23 -7.92 -4.26 -8.60
CA HIS A 23 -7.59 -5.63 -8.99
C HIS A 23 -6.08 -5.90 -8.98
N ALA A 24 -5.29 -5.05 -9.66
CA ALA A 24 -3.84 -5.17 -9.65
C ALA A 24 -3.25 -5.04 -8.23
N PHE A 25 -3.82 -4.16 -7.41
CA PHE A 25 -3.43 -4.01 -6.01
C PHE A 25 -3.73 -5.27 -5.18
N VAL A 26 -4.91 -5.87 -5.32
CA VAL A 26 -5.26 -7.11 -4.62
C VAL A 26 -4.30 -8.24 -4.99
N LEU A 27 -3.99 -8.42 -6.28
CA LEU A 27 -3.00 -9.42 -6.72
C LEU A 27 -1.61 -9.20 -6.09
N LYS A 28 -1.17 -7.93 -6.00
CA LYS A 28 0.07 -7.57 -5.32
C LYS A 28 0.04 -7.97 -3.84
N ILE A 29 -1.05 -7.69 -3.13
CA ILE A 29 -1.21 -8.03 -1.70
C ILE A 29 -1.27 -9.56 -1.52
N VAL A 30 -2.07 -10.26 -2.31
CA VAL A 30 -2.15 -11.73 -2.29
C VAL A 30 -0.76 -12.34 -2.42
N ARG A 31 0.01 -11.92 -3.42
CA ARG A 31 1.38 -12.40 -3.62
C ARG A 31 2.28 -12.08 -2.43
N ALA A 32 2.23 -10.85 -1.92
CA ALA A 32 3.04 -10.42 -0.79
C ALA A 32 2.75 -11.19 0.50
N LEU A 33 1.50 -11.61 0.72
CA LEU A 33 1.09 -12.33 1.93
C LEU A 33 1.22 -13.86 1.82
N THR A 34 1.20 -14.42 0.60
CA THR A 34 1.28 -15.88 0.39
C THR A 34 2.71 -16.37 0.16
N ASP A 35 3.54 -15.60 -0.55
CA ASP A 35 4.92 -15.99 -0.88
C ASP A 35 5.93 -15.65 0.24
N ASN A 36 5.48 -15.08 1.35
CA ASN A 36 6.37 -14.46 2.33
C ASN A 36 6.39 -15.15 3.70
N PRO A 37 7.47 -15.88 4.04
CA PRO A 37 7.60 -16.54 5.34
C PRO A 37 7.80 -15.56 6.51
N LYS A 38 7.98 -14.26 6.23
CA LYS A 38 8.24 -13.23 7.26
C LYS A 38 6.98 -12.63 7.89
N ILE A 39 5.80 -13.06 7.46
CA ILE A 39 4.51 -12.66 8.06
C ILE A 39 3.95 -13.91 8.75
N PRO A 40 4.17 -14.06 10.07
CA PRO A 40 3.68 -15.23 10.81
C PRO A 40 2.16 -15.30 10.77
N ALA A 41 1.59 -16.51 10.80
CA ALA A 41 0.14 -16.68 10.91
C ALA A 41 -0.44 -16.03 12.19
N SER A 42 0.38 -15.86 13.23
CA SER A 42 0.00 -15.18 14.48
C SER A 42 -0.25 -13.68 14.33
N THR A 43 0.14 -13.05 13.20
CA THR A 43 -0.15 -11.64 12.94
C THR A 43 -1.65 -11.36 12.93
N TRP A 44 -2.46 -12.31 12.45
CA TRP A 44 -3.93 -12.16 12.32
C TRP A 44 -4.68 -12.49 13.61
N GLY A 45 -4.08 -12.28 14.79
CA GLY A 45 -4.55 -12.82 16.07
C GLY A 45 -5.98 -12.40 16.48
N ALA A 46 -6.50 -11.29 15.97
CA ALA A 46 -7.89 -10.86 16.19
C ALA A 46 -8.90 -11.68 15.37
N ASN A 47 -8.48 -12.17 14.19
CA ASN A 47 -9.27 -12.98 13.28
C ASN A 47 -8.34 -13.98 12.55
N PRO A 48 -8.15 -15.19 13.12
CA PRO A 48 -7.22 -16.17 12.56
C PRO A 48 -7.53 -16.59 11.12
N ASN A 49 -8.77 -16.42 10.67
CA ASN A 49 -9.22 -16.77 9.32
C ASN A 49 -9.18 -15.58 8.35
N LEU A 50 -8.72 -14.40 8.77
CA LEU A 50 -8.74 -13.18 7.96
C LEU A 50 -8.00 -13.36 6.64
N LEU A 51 -6.78 -13.91 6.68
CA LEU A 51 -6.00 -14.17 5.46
C LEU A 51 -6.71 -15.17 4.55
N ALA A 52 -7.18 -16.31 5.07
CA ALA A 52 -7.86 -17.32 4.26
C ALA A 52 -9.13 -16.75 3.59
N THR A 53 -9.93 -16.00 4.34
CA THR A 53 -11.18 -15.37 3.85
C THR A 53 -10.88 -14.32 2.79
N PHE A 54 -9.85 -13.50 3.01
CA PHE A 54 -9.39 -12.52 2.02
C PHE A 54 -8.94 -13.19 0.72
N LEU A 55 -8.20 -14.30 0.80
CA LEU A 55 -7.73 -15.04 -0.37
C LEU A 55 -8.90 -15.64 -1.16
N GLU A 56 -9.88 -16.23 -0.48
CA GLU A 56 -11.08 -16.80 -1.11
C GLU A 56 -11.90 -15.73 -1.84
N VAL A 57 -12.19 -14.62 -1.16
CA VAL A 57 -12.93 -13.49 -1.75
C VAL A 57 -12.11 -12.84 -2.86
N GLY A 58 -10.78 -12.78 -2.73
CA GLY A 58 -9.87 -12.28 -3.75
C GLY A 58 -9.93 -13.12 -5.04
N ALA A 59 -9.94 -14.45 -4.91
CA ALA A 59 -10.09 -15.36 -6.05
C ALA A 59 -11.47 -15.22 -6.72
N LYS A 60 -12.53 -15.04 -5.92
CA LYS A 60 -13.87 -14.76 -6.46
C LYS A 60 -13.90 -13.42 -7.21
N TYR A 61 -13.31 -12.37 -6.64
CA TYR A 61 -13.22 -11.05 -7.24
C TYR A 61 -12.46 -11.08 -8.57
N ASP A 62 -11.35 -11.83 -8.67
CA ASP A 62 -10.59 -12.03 -9.91
C ASP A 62 -11.48 -12.58 -11.04
N GLY A 63 -12.23 -13.65 -10.75
CA GLY A 63 -13.15 -14.25 -11.71
C GLY A 63 -14.27 -13.30 -12.16
N VAL A 64 -14.87 -12.54 -11.22
CA VAL A 64 -15.94 -11.58 -11.53
C VAL A 64 -15.40 -10.35 -12.24
N TYR A 65 -14.20 -9.87 -11.91
CA TYR A 65 -13.55 -8.74 -12.56
C TYR A 65 -13.43 -8.95 -14.07
N HIS A 66 -12.99 -10.14 -14.50
CA HIS A 66 -12.88 -10.48 -15.92
C HIS A 66 -14.25 -10.58 -16.61
N LYS A 67 -15.29 -11.10 -15.94
CA LYS A 67 -16.65 -11.17 -16.48
C LYS A 67 -17.29 -9.79 -16.64
N ALA A 68 -17.12 -8.93 -15.64
CA ALA A 68 -17.67 -7.58 -15.62
C ALA A 68 -17.13 -6.68 -16.76
N ASN A 69 -15.93 -6.98 -17.29
CA ASN A 69 -15.38 -6.27 -18.46
C ASN A 69 -16.21 -6.46 -19.74
N TYR A 70 -17.03 -7.51 -19.81
CA TYR A 70 -17.94 -7.76 -20.93
C TYR A 70 -19.30 -7.06 -20.78
N GLY A 71 -19.51 -6.26 -19.72
CA GLY A 71 -20.61 -5.29 -19.63
C GLY A 71 -21.93 -5.79 -19.01
N SER A 72 -21.95 -6.97 -18.39
CA SER A 72 -23.12 -7.46 -17.66
C SER A 72 -23.34 -6.65 -16.36
N VAL A 73 -24.55 -6.10 -16.20
CA VAL A 73 -24.92 -5.29 -15.01
C VAL A 73 -24.81 -6.10 -13.72
N LEU A 74 -25.16 -7.39 -13.76
CA LEU A 74 -25.07 -8.27 -12.60
C LEU A 74 -23.61 -8.50 -12.18
N ASP A 75 -22.72 -8.76 -13.15
CA ASP A 75 -21.30 -8.97 -12.87
C ASP A 75 -20.63 -7.67 -12.38
N ILE A 76 -21.05 -6.51 -12.89
CA ILE A 76 -20.58 -5.20 -12.41
C ILE A 76 -20.99 -4.98 -10.95
N SER A 77 -22.26 -5.26 -10.62
CA SER A 77 -22.76 -5.11 -9.25
C SER A 77 -22.07 -6.08 -8.28
N GLU A 78 -21.89 -7.35 -8.68
CA GLU A 78 -21.18 -8.33 -7.87
C GLU A 78 -19.72 -7.92 -7.64
N ARG A 79 -19.03 -7.41 -8.67
CA ARG A 79 -17.67 -6.87 -8.54
C ARG A 79 -17.60 -5.76 -7.51
N GLU A 80 -18.57 -4.83 -7.51
CA GLU A 80 -18.60 -3.71 -6.57
C GLU A 80 -18.81 -4.19 -5.13
N ILE A 81 -19.70 -5.15 -4.91
CA ILE A 81 -19.93 -5.77 -3.60
C ILE A 81 -18.65 -6.45 -3.09
N LEU A 82 -18.03 -7.27 -3.93
CA LEU A 82 -16.79 -7.97 -3.60
C LEU A 82 -15.64 -6.99 -3.35
N GLN A 83 -15.55 -5.90 -4.11
CA GLN A 83 -14.56 -4.85 -3.87
C GLN A 83 -14.75 -4.20 -2.50
N GLN A 84 -15.98 -3.88 -2.09
CA GLN A 84 -16.23 -3.34 -0.75
C GLN A 84 -15.88 -4.33 0.37
N GLN A 85 -16.19 -5.61 0.16
CA GLN A 85 -15.83 -6.67 1.10
C GLN A 85 -14.30 -6.81 1.24
N LEU A 86 -13.57 -6.78 0.13
CA LEU A 86 -12.11 -6.78 0.13
C LEU A 86 -11.52 -5.54 0.80
N ILE A 87 -12.12 -4.36 0.61
CA ILE A 87 -11.70 -3.14 1.31
C ILE A 87 -11.82 -3.30 2.83
N ALA A 88 -12.91 -3.92 3.32
CA ALA A 88 -13.09 -4.17 4.75
C ALA A 88 -12.00 -5.10 5.30
N TYR A 89 -11.68 -6.19 4.59
CA TYR A 89 -10.60 -7.09 5.01
C TYR A 89 -9.23 -6.42 4.95
N LEU A 90 -8.95 -5.61 3.92
CA LEU A 90 -7.71 -4.84 3.85
C LEU A 90 -7.58 -3.88 5.03
N ASP A 91 -8.67 -3.23 5.45
CA ASP A 91 -8.65 -2.34 6.62
C ASP A 91 -8.34 -3.08 7.93
N GLU A 92 -8.90 -4.27 8.12
CA GLU A 92 -8.61 -5.15 9.26
C GLU A 92 -7.15 -5.62 9.23
N MET A 93 -6.69 -6.11 8.07
CA MET A 93 -5.29 -6.53 7.88
C MET A 93 -4.31 -5.39 8.16
N VAL A 94 -4.62 -4.17 7.72
CA VAL A 94 -3.80 -3.01 7.99
C VAL A 94 -3.72 -2.73 9.49
N ALA A 95 -4.83 -2.84 10.23
CA ALA A 95 -4.82 -2.65 11.67
C ALA A 95 -3.92 -3.68 12.38
N ASP A 96 -4.01 -4.95 11.99
CA ASP A 96 -3.17 -6.02 12.52
C ASP A 96 -1.68 -5.83 12.17
N LEU A 97 -1.37 -5.47 10.93
CA LEU A 97 -0.01 -5.20 10.49
C LEU A 97 0.60 -3.97 11.19
N GLU A 98 -0.18 -2.90 11.38
CA GLU A 98 0.24 -1.71 12.11
C GLU A 98 0.50 -2.06 13.60
N ALA A 99 -0.34 -2.89 14.22
CA ALA A 99 -0.13 -3.35 15.59
C ALA A 99 1.10 -4.27 15.72
N GLU A 100 1.30 -5.21 14.79
CA GLU A 100 2.45 -6.11 14.77
C GLU A 100 3.75 -5.35 14.50
N SER A 101 3.70 -4.27 13.71
CA SER A 101 4.87 -3.45 13.39
C SER A 101 5.53 -2.81 14.60
N VAL A 102 4.82 -2.66 15.72
CA VAL A 102 5.39 -2.18 17.00
C VAL A 102 6.46 -3.15 17.51
N ARG A 103 6.26 -4.46 17.30
CA ARG A 103 7.17 -5.53 17.73
C ARG A 103 8.10 -5.97 16.62
N ASN A 104 7.61 -5.99 15.39
CA ASN A 104 8.36 -6.38 14.19
C ASN A 104 8.19 -5.34 13.07
N PRO A 105 8.94 -4.23 13.09
CA PRO A 105 8.80 -3.16 12.10
C PRO A 105 9.05 -3.61 10.66
N GLU A 106 9.85 -4.66 10.45
CA GLU A 106 10.16 -5.17 9.11
C GLU A 106 8.94 -5.73 8.40
N ILE A 107 7.88 -6.12 9.12
CA ILE A 107 6.65 -6.65 8.54
C ILE A 107 6.02 -5.70 7.51
N LEU A 108 6.19 -4.39 7.71
CA LEU A 108 5.68 -3.35 6.81
C LEU A 108 6.42 -3.29 5.46
N ILE A 109 7.67 -3.76 5.41
CA ILE A 109 8.45 -3.83 4.16
C ILE A 109 7.90 -4.95 3.26
N TYR A 110 7.34 -5.97 3.88
CA TYR A 110 7.00 -7.24 3.27
C TYR A 110 5.51 -7.40 2.94
N CYS A 111 4.64 -6.60 3.54
CA CYS A 111 3.19 -6.74 3.42
C CYS A 111 2.59 -6.28 2.08
N GLY A 112 3.39 -5.66 1.20
CA GLY A 112 2.96 -5.22 -0.13
C GLY A 112 2.11 -3.94 -0.14
N PHE A 113 1.73 -3.40 1.03
CA PHE A 113 1.03 -2.13 1.13
C PHE A 113 1.92 -0.93 0.80
N ASP A 114 1.31 0.14 0.30
CA ASP A 114 2.01 1.40 0.15
C ASP A 114 2.13 2.08 1.51
N LEU A 115 3.34 2.50 1.87
CA LEU A 115 3.61 3.16 3.14
C LEU A 115 3.62 4.68 2.94
N ALA A 116 3.11 5.41 3.93
CA ALA A 116 3.26 6.85 3.98
C ALA A 116 4.75 7.12 4.16
N LYS A 117 5.46 7.46 3.08
CA LYS A 117 6.89 7.78 3.15
C LYS A 117 7.08 8.85 4.23
N GLU A 118 7.93 8.55 5.21
CA GLU A 118 8.47 9.60 6.04
C GLU A 118 9.09 10.63 5.10
N ARG A 119 8.58 11.86 5.13
CA ARG A 119 9.02 12.97 4.27
C ARG A 119 10.39 13.48 4.71
N ARG A 120 11.37 12.61 5.01
CA ARG A 120 12.75 13.01 5.26
C ARG A 120 13.52 13.10 3.94
N GLY A 121 13.49 14.28 3.33
CA GLY A 121 14.72 14.83 2.74
C GLY A 121 14.80 15.01 1.23
N ASN A 122 13.90 14.49 0.39
CA ASN A 122 14.07 14.67 -1.06
C ASN A 122 13.75 16.08 -1.58
N THR A 123 12.91 16.85 -0.87
CA THR A 123 12.65 18.25 -1.24
C THR A 123 13.84 19.16 -0.90
N ARG A 124 14.59 18.88 0.19
CA ARG A 124 15.80 19.65 0.53
C ARG A 124 16.93 19.43 -0.47
N LYS A 125 17.11 18.21 -0.99
CA LYS A 125 18.14 17.95 -2.01
C LYS A 125 17.84 18.64 -3.35
N LYS A 126 16.57 18.69 -3.78
CA LYS A 126 16.18 19.40 -5.01
C LYS A 126 16.30 20.92 -4.88
N ILE A 127 15.96 21.49 -3.72
CA ILE A 127 16.11 22.93 -3.46
C ILE A 127 17.59 23.31 -3.28
N ALA A 128 18.39 22.47 -2.61
CA ALA A 128 19.82 22.72 -2.44
C ALA A 128 20.60 22.63 -3.77
N HIS A 129 20.22 21.73 -4.69
CA HIS A 129 20.83 21.68 -6.02
C HIS A 129 20.46 22.91 -6.86
N ALA A 130 19.18 23.31 -6.86
CA ALA A 130 18.73 24.48 -7.59
C ALA A 130 19.34 25.80 -7.03
N ALA A 131 19.55 25.90 -5.72
CA ALA A 131 20.22 27.04 -5.10
C ALA A 131 21.74 27.07 -5.37
N ALA A 132 22.37 25.90 -5.47
CA ALA A 132 23.79 25.80 -5.85
C ALA A 132 24.00 26.17 -7.33
N GLU A 133 23.09 25.79 -8.23
CA GLU A 133 23.15 26.17 -9.64
C GLU A 133 22.94 27.67 -9.85
N ALA A 134 22.06 28.31 -9.06
CA ALA A 134 21.83 29.75 -9.13
C ALA A 134 23.04 30.58 -8.63
N THR A 135 23.71 30.11 -7.57
CA THR A 135 24.92 30.80 -7.03
C THR A 135 26.15 30.66 -7.92
N VAL A 136 26.24 29.59 -8.72
CA VAL A 136 27.31 29.44 -9.74
C VAL A 136 27.07 30.35 -10.96
N ALA A 137 25.82 30.64 -11.30
CA ALA A 137 25.48 31.50 -12.44
C ALA A 137 25.77 32.98 -12.18
N GLU A 138 25.64 33.46 -10.94
CA GLU A 138 25.90 34.88 -10.60
C GLU A 138 27.39 35.24 -10.55
N HIS A 139 28.30 34.26 -10.39
CA HIS A 139 29.73 34.54 -10.28
C HIS A 139 30.46 34.68 -11.63
N TYR A 140 29.78 34.44 -12.75
CA TYR A 140 30.36 34.49 -14.11
C TYR A 140 29.99 35.75 -14.91
N THR A 141 29.15 36.65 -14.39
CA THR A 141 28.67 37.82 -15.13
C THR A 141 29.42 39.12 -14.86
N ASP A 142 30.48 39.12 -14.05
CA ASP A 142 31.17 40.34 -13.63
C ASP A 142 32.66 40.37 -14.06
N ASN A 143 32.93 39.97 -15.30
CA ASN A 143 34.23 40.19 -15.93
C ASN A 143 34.05 40.35 -17.44
N THR A 144 33.52 41.51 -17.85
CA THR A 144 33.69 42.04 -19.22
C THR A 144 34.04 43.51 -19.16
#